data_AF-M1V573-F1
#
_entry.id   AF-M1V573-F1
#
_cell.length_a   1.000
_cell.length_b   1.000
_cell.length_c   1.000
_cell.angle_alpha   90.00
_cell.angle_beta   90.00
_cell.angle_gamma   90.00
#
_symmetry.space_group_name_H-M   'P 1'
#
loop_
_entity.id
_entity.type
_entity.pdbx_description
1 polymer ?
#
loop_
_entity_poly.entity_id
_entity_poly.type
_entity_poly.pdbx_seq_one_letter_code
_entity_poly.pdbx_strand_id
1 'polypeptide(L)'
;MMLFVPAARPFLGRTTFRWSPPPRVHTLKLDSKISVLLGSSAPRMQHGGVNRAANRETERKFLVHADQVRRLLCTSQGTHLAQGYLCSEPDRTVRVRVAGMSGFLTIKGRTHGCTRAEYEYPIPVEDARELLNTLCVQPLIEKVRYRIPAKEAGLVWEIDEFLGDNAPLILAEIELPTPETAFERPTWLADEVTLDERYYNSALQKRPYRVWGTETDDSR
;
A
#
# COMPACT_ATOMS: atom_id res chain seq x y z
N MET A 1 -28.04 68.30 -11.55
CA MET A 1 -28.96 68.64 -10.45
C MET A 1 -28.94 67.47 -9.49
N MET A 2 -28.25 67.63 -8.35
CA MET A 2 -28.31 66.67 -7.23
C MET A 2 -29.73 66.61 -6.66
N LEU A 3 -30.03 65.50 -5.97
CA LEU A 3 -31.05 65.24 -4.94
C LEU A 3 -31.68 63.86 -5.24
N PHE A 4 -31.93 62.92 -4.33
CA PHE A 4 -31.58 62.72 -2.93
C PHE A 4 -31.95 61.24 -2.66
N VAL A 5 -31.18 60.55 -1.83
CA VAL A 5 -31.47 59.19 -1.35
C VAL A 5 -32.63 59.24 -0.34
N PRO A 6 -33.41 58.16 -0.20
CA PRO A 6 -33.67 57.67 1.15
C PRO A 6 -33.33 56.19 1.32
N ALA A 7 -32.68 55.93 2.45
CA ALA A 7 -32.24 54.62 2.89
C ALA A 7 -33.27 53.95 3.82
N ALA A 8 -33.11 52.62 3.89
CA ALA A 8 -33.41 51.71 4.99
C ALA A 8 -34.82 51.10 5.10
N ARG A 9 -34.86 49.78 4.89
CA ARG A 9 -35.33 48.82 5.91
C ARG A 9 -34.40 47.59 5.95
N PRO A 10 -33.94 47.13 7.12
CA PRO A 10 -33.14 45.91 7.26
C PRO A 10 -34.06 44.69 7.27
N PHE A 11 -33.86 43.75 6.34
CA PHE A 11 -34.53 42.46 6.34
C PHE A 11 -33.71 41.48 7.20
N LEU A 12 -34.12 41.31 8.46
CA LEU A 12 -33.63 40.26 9.34
C LEU A 12 -34.24 38.91 8.91
N GLY A 13 -33.66 38.31 7.87
CA GLY A 13 -33.89 36.92 7.52
C GLY A 13 -33.01 36.01 8.36
N ARG A 14 -33.52 35.51 9.49
CA ARG A 14 -32.91 34.37 10.20
C ARG A 14 -33.10 33.11 9.35
N THR A 15 -32.10 32.75 8.55
CA THR A 15 -32.02 31.41 7.96
C THR A 15 -31.65 30.42 9.05
N THR A 16 -32.65 29.77 9.64
CA THR A 16 -32.43 28.61 10.50
C THR A 16 -31.93 27.45 9.63
N PHE A 17 -30.63 27.17 9.67
CA PHE A 17 -30.09 25.92 9.17
C PHE A 17 -30.66 24.79 10.05
N ARG A 18 -31.62 24.05 9.51
CA ARG A 18 -32.15 22.84 10.15
C ARG A 18 -31.13 21.73 9.93
N TRP A 19 -30.34 21.43 10.95
CA TRP A 19 -29.48 20.25 10.97
C TRP A 19 -30.37 19.01 11.04
N SER A 20 -30.43 18.24 9.95
CA SER A 20 -31.04 16.91 9.95
C SER A 20 -29.96 15.91 10.39
N PRO A 21 -30.19 15.07 11.41
CA PRO A 21 -29.24 14.02 11.75
C PRO A 21 -29.11 13.03 10.58
N PRO A 22 -27.92 12.42 10.37
CA PRO A 22 -27.76 11.39 9.35
C PRO A 22 -28.72 10.21 9.59
N PRO A 23 -29.16 9.50 8.52
CA PRO A 23 -29.99 8.32 8.69
C PRO A 23 -29.26 7.29 9.55
N ARG A 24 -30.03 6.61 10.41
CA ARG A 24 -29.55 5.60 11.35
C ARG A 24 -28.76 4.52 10.60
N VAL A 25 -27.54 4.28 11.06
CA VAL A 25 -26.74 3.11 10.65
C VAL A 25 -27.54 1.86 11.02
N HIS A 26 -27.97 1.10 10.02
CA HIS A 26 -28.54 -0.21 10.24
C HIS A 26 -27.43 -1.13 10.75
N THR A 27 -27.58 -1.63 11.97
CA THR A 27 -26.76 -2.70 12.54
C THR A 27 -26.87 -3.92 11.63
N LEU A 28 -25.80 -4.22 10.88
CA LEU A 28 -25.66 -5.53 10.23
C LEU A 28 -25.52 -6.57 11.33
N LYS A 29 -26.57 -7.38 11.52
CA LYS A 29 -26.49 -8.61 12.31
C LYS A 29 -25.51 -9.54 11.59
N LEU A 30 -24.36 -9.80 12.20
CA LEU A 30 -23.54 -10.95 11.83
C LEU A 30 -24.32 -12.21 12.23
N ASP A 31 -24.89 -12.91 11.24
CA ASP A 31 -25.36 -14.27 11.45
C ASP A 31 -24.13 -15.18 11.55
N SER A 32 -23.75 -15.47 12.79
CA SER A 32 -22.79 -16.49 13.16
C SER A 32 -23.31 -17.88 12.77
N LYS A 33 -22.72 -18.47 11.73
CA LYS A 33 -22.79 -19.92 11.46
C LYS A 33 -21.38 -20.50 11.45
N ILE A 34 -20.84 -20.70 12.63
CA ILE A 34 -19.75 -21.64 12.89
C ILE A 34 -20.41 -23.00 13.11
N SER A 35 -20.27 -23.92 12.16
CA SER A 35 -20.62 -25.33 12.36
C SER A 35 -19.32 -26.13 12.47
N VAL A 36 -18.94 -26.44 13.71
CA VAL A 36 -17.93 -27.45 14.03
C VAL A 36 -18.62 -28.80 13.96
N LEU A 37 -18.30 -29.61 12.95
CA LEU A 37 -18.65 -31.03 12.93
C LEU A 37 -17.44 -31.83 13.42
N LEU A 38 -17.58 -32.36 14.64
CA LEU A 38 -16.73 -33.41 15.18
C LEU A 38 -17.30 -34.78 14.77
N GLY A 39 -16.45 -35.66 14.25
CA GLY A 39 -16.69 -37.10 14.22
C GLY A 39 -16.37 -37.77 12.88
N SER A 40 -15.19 -38.38 12.74
CA SER A 40 -14.99 -39.82 12.98
C SER A 40 -13.83 -40.39 12.14
N SER A 41 -12.95 -41.15 12.82
CA SER A 41 -12.03 -42.18 12.28
C SER A 41 -11.03 -41.79 11.18
N ALA A 42 -9.78 -41.51 11.57
CA ALA A 42 -8.62 -41.44 10.66
C ALA A 42 -7.94 -42.81 10.51
N PRO A 43 -7.63 -43.28 9.29
CA PRO A 43 -6.70 -44.40 9.10
C PRO A 43 -5.25 -43.92 9.26
N ARG A 44 -4.43 -44.77 9.88
CA ARG A 44 -3.00 -44.57 10.14
C ARG A 44 -2.23 -44.56 8.82
N MET A 45 -1.85 -43.37 8.34
CA MET A 45 -1.00 -43.19 7.15
C MET A 45 0.47 -42.98 7.56
N GLN A 46 1.33 -43.70 6.88
CA GLN A 46 2.76 -43.79 7.10
C GLN A 46 3.44 -42.43 6.89
N HIS A 47 4.40 -42.08 7.75
CA HIS A 47 5.22 -40.88 7.63
C HIS A 47 6.20 -41.01 6.45
N GLY A 48 5.72 -40.72 5.25
CA GLY A 48 6.57 -40.33 4.13
C GLY A 48 6.95 -38.87 4.31
N GLY A 49 8.20 -38.60 4.73
CA GLY A 49 8.72 -37.25 4.81
C GLY A 49 8.68 -36.58 3.45
N VAL A 50 7.70 -35.71 3.23
CA VAL A 50 7.73 -34.79 2.10
C VAL A 50 8.79 -33.76 2.45
N ASN A 51 9.96 -33.89 1.84
CA ASN A 51 10.98 -32.86 1.85
C ASN A 51 10.43 -31.67 1.05
N ARG A 52 9.60 -30.83 1.68
CA ARG A 52 9.19 -29.54 1.12
C ARG A 52 10.41 -28.64 1.23
N ALA A 53 11.25 -28.65 0.20
CA ALA A 53 12.13 -27.54 -0.06
C ALA A 53 11.24 -26.29 -0.09
N ALA A 54 11.45 -25.37 0.85
CA ALA A 54 10.75 -24.11 0.88
C ALA A 54 11.17 -23.34 -0.39
N ASN A 55 10.30 -23.33 -1.40
CA ASN A 55 10.47 -22.45 -2.55
C ASN A 55 10.31 -21.01 -2.04
N ARG A 56 11.41 -20.39 -1.62
CA ARG A 56 11.44 -18.99 -1.18
C ARG A 56 11.67 -18.14 -2.41
N GLU A 57 10.57 -17.74 -3.05
CA GLU A 57 10.60 -16.58 -3.95
C GLU A 57 11.31 -15.43 -3.21
N THR A 58 12.31 -14.85 -3.87
CA THR A 58 13.19 -13.84 -3.30
C THR A 58 13.02 -12.55 -4.09
N GLU A 59 12.59 -11.49 -3.42
CA GLU A 59 12.48 -10.16 -4.00
C GLU A 59 13.81 -9.42 -3.85
N ARG A 60 14.29 -8.76 -4.92
CA ARG A 60 15.39 -7.79 -4.87
C ARG A 60 14.89 -6.40 -5.23
N LYS A 61 15.42 -5.39 -4.56
CA LYS A 61 14.98 -4.00 -4.65
C LYS A 61 16.13 -3.05 -4.93
N PHE A 62 15.92 -2.12 -5.84
CA PHE A 62 16.94 -1.20 -6.31
C PHE A 62 16.42 0.23 -6.37
N LEU A 63 17.31 1.18 -6.13
CA LEU A 63 17.11 2.56 -6.56
C LEU A 63 17.15 2.65 -8.09
N VAL A 64 16.52 3.68 -8.64
CA VAL A 64 16.43 3.89 -10.08
C VAL A 64 16.91 5.29 -10.45
N HIS A 65 17.73 5.38 -11.50
CA HIS A 65 18.11 6.65 -12.11
C HIS A 65 16.93 7.22 -12.90
N ALA A 66 16.26 8.23 -12.34
CA ALA A 66 15.05 8.83 -12.89
C ALA A 66 15.21 9.23 -14.38
N ASP A 67 16.30 9.90 -14.74
CA ASP A 67 16.53 10.37 -16.11
C ASP A 67 16.68 9.22 -17.12
N GLN A 68 17.17 8.07 -16.67
CA GLN A 68 17.43 6.92 -17.54
C GLN A 68 16.18 6.05 -17.73
N VAL A 69 15.33 5.95 -16.69
CA VAL A 69 14.08 5.17 -16.77
C VAL A 69 12.94 5.95 -17.43
N ARG A 70 13.00 7.28 -17.46
CA ARG A 70 11.86 8.14 -17.84
C ARG A 70 11.23 7.79 -19.18
N ARG A 71 12.06 7.57 -20.22
CA ARG A 71 11.57 7.20 -21.56
C ARG A 71 10.77 5.90 -21.54
N LEU A 72 11.21 4.92 -20.76
CA LEU A 72 10.54 3.63 -20.60
C LEU A 72 9.19 3.81 -19.90
N LEU A 73 9.13 4.59 -18.82
CA LEU A 73 7.89 4.82 -18.08
C LEU A 73 6.85 5.61 -18.89
N CYS A 74 7.28 6.62 -19.66
CA CYS A 74 6.38 7.42 -20.50
C CYS A 74 5.64 6.62 -21.58
N THR A 75 6.21 5.51 -22.03
CA THR A 75 5.58 4.61 -23.02
C THR A 75 4.88 3.41 -22.39
N SER A 76 4.88 3.33 -21.06
CA SER A 76 4.34 2.18 -20.32
C SER A 76 3.04 2.56 -19.63
N GLN A 77 2.12 1.60 -19.53
CA GLN A 77 0.89 1.79 -18.77
C GLN A 77 1.16 1.57 -17.28
N GLY A 78 1.08 2.65 -16.49
CA GLY A 78 1.18 2.60 -15.04
C GLY A 78 -0.16 2.31 -14.37
N THR A 79 -0.13 1.66 -13.21
CA THR A 79 -1.29 1.53 -12.31
C THR A 79 -1.10 2.44 -11.11
N HIS A 80 -2.08 3.29 -10.82
CA HIS A 80 -2.07 4.09 -9.60
C HIS A 80 -2.37 3.20 -8.38
N LEU A 81 -1.49 3.26 -7.38
CA LEU A 81 -1.62 2.55 -6.12
C LEU A 81 -1.65 3.56 -4.98
N ALA A 82 -2.59 3.36 -4.06
CA ALA A 82 -2.63 4.04 -2.78
C ALA A 82 -2.76 2.99 -1.67
N GLN A 83 -2.00 3.12 -0.60
CA GLN A 83 -2.06 2.21 0.53
C GLN A 83 -1.84 2.93 1.86
N GLY A 84 -2.43 2.38 2.91
CA GLY A 84 -2.38 2.89 4.28
C GLY A 84 -2.52 1.78 5.29
N TYR A 85 -2.20 2.08 6.55
CA TYR A 85 -2.25 1.10 7.63
C TYR A 85 -3.36 1.47 8.62
N LEU A 86 -4.25 0.53 8.90
CA LEU A 86 -5.18 0.61 10.04
C LEU A 86 -4.46 0.22 11.34
N CYS A 87 -3.45 -0.65 11.23
CA CYS A 87 -2.58 -1.06 12.32
C CYS A 87 -1.18 -1.38 11.75
N SER A 88 -0.12 -0.89 12.41
CA SER A 88 1.28 -1.07 11.99
C SER A 88 2.17 -1.49 13.16
N GLU A 89 1.64 -2.42 13.96
CA GLU A 89 2.34 -3.00 15.12
C GLU A 89 3.18 -4.22 14.71
N PRO A 90 4.30 -4.50 15.41
CA PRO A 90 5.16 -5.65 15.10
C PRO A 90 4.44 -7.00 15.10
N ASP A 91 3.39 -7.13 15.91
CA ASP A 91 2.67 -8.38 16.08
C ASP A 91 1.57 -8.57 15.05
N ARG A 92 1.03 -7.45 14.55
CA ARG A 92 -0.19 -7.39 13.74
C ARG A 92 -0.13 -6.14 12.87
N THR A 93 -0.09 -6.36 11.56
CA THR A 93 -0.21 -5.29 10.58
C THR A 93 -1.51 -5.48 9.80
N VAL A 94 -2.29 -4.42 9.67
CA VAL A 94 -3.49 -4.39 8.83
C VAL A 94 -3.33 -3.25 7.83
N ARG A 95 -3.25 -3.61 6.55
CA ARG A 95 -3.01 -2.70 5.43
C ARG A 95 -4.21 -2.67 4.52
N VAL A 96 -4.67 -1.47 4.17
CA VAL A 96 -5.63 -1.24 3.09
C VAL A 96 -4.85 -0.80 1.86
N ARG A 97 -5.20 -1.32 0.69
CA ARG A 97 -4.59 -0.95 -0.59
C ARG A 97 -5.66 -0.79 -1.66
N VAL A 98 -5.55 0.26 -2.46
CA VAL A 98 -6.22 0.43 -3.75
C VAL A 98 -5.18 0.29 -4.84
N ALA A 99 -5.47 -0.49 -5.87
CA ALA A 99 -4.67 -0.62 -7.09
C ALA A 99 -5.59 -0.44 -8.30
N GLY A 100 -5.56 0.74 -8.92
CA GLY A 100 -6.52 1.13 -9.95
C GLY A 100 -7.96 1.09 -9.42
N MET A 101 -8.75 0.13 -9.91
CA MET A 101 -10.15 -0.08 -9.54
C MET A 101 -10.36 -1.27 -8.58
N SER A 102 -9.29 -1.82 -8.02
CA SER A 102 -9.35 -2.95 -7.10
C SER A 102 -8.95 -2.54 -5.69
N GLY A 103 -9.74 -2.96 -4.68
CA GLY A 103 -9.47 -2.76 -3.26
C GLY A 103 -9.02 -4.05 -2.57
N PHE A 104 -8.11 -3.93 -1.61
CA PHE A 104 -7.57 -5.06 -0.85
C PHE A 104 -7.40 -4.72 0.63
N LEU A 105 -7.67 -5.71 1.49
CA LEU A 105 -7.30 -5.71 2.89
C LEU A 105 -6.27 -6.82 3.14
N THR A 106 -5.09 -6.46 3.62
CA THR A 106 -4.04 -7.42 3.99
C THR A 106 -3.86 -7.45 5.49
N ILE A 107 -3.88 -8.64 6.10
CA ILE A 107 -3.60 -8.86 7.52
C ILE A 107 -2.33 -9.70 7.63
N LYS A 108 -1.34 -9.21 8.37
CA LYS A 108 -0.05 -9.87 8.58
C LYS A 108 0.18 -10.08 10.06
N GLY A 109 0.58 -11.29 10.44
CA GLY A 109 1.02 -11.61 11.79
C GLY A 109 2.50 -11.29 12.00
N ARG A 110 2.98 -11.52 13.22
CA ARG A 110 4.39 -11.42 13.59
C ARG A 110 5.26 -12.29 12.68
N THR A 111 6.43 -11.77 12.32
CA THR A 111 7.47 -12.56 11.63
C THR A 111 8.13 -13.53 12.61
N HIS A 112 8.17 -14.80 12.25
CA HIS A 112 8.90 -15.86 12.96
C HIS A 112 10.05 -16.35 12.09
N GLY A 113 11.27 -15.87 12.39
CA GLY A 113 12.44 -16.12 11.56
C GLY A 113 12.27 -15.51 10.16
N CYS A 114 12.00 -16.35 9.17
CA CYS A 114 11.85 -15.96 7.77
C CYS A 114 10.42 -16.07 7.22
N THR A 115 9.45 -16.45 8.06
CA THR A 115 8.06 -16.65 7.64
C THR A 115 7.11 -15.82 8.49
N ARG A 116 5.95 -15.47 7.92
CA ARG A 116 4.85 -14.82 8.65
C ARG A 116 3.53 -15.31 8.10
N ALA A 117 2.49 -15.34 8.94
CA ALA A 117 1.13 -15.52 8.47
C ALA A 117 0.69 -14.25 7.73
N GLU A 118 0.15 -14.41 6.52
CA GLU A 118 -0.33 -13.31 5.68
C GLU A 118 -1.63 -13.74 5.00
N TYR A 119 -2.65 -12.89 5.10
CA TYR A 119 -3.96 -13.08 4.49
C TYR A 119 -4.29 -11.82 3.69
N GLU A 120 -4.70 -11.99 2.44
CA GLU A 120 -5.16 -10.89 1.59
C GLU A 120 -6.57 -11.19 1.10
N TYR A 121 -7.45 -10.19 1.23
CA TYR A 121 -8.84 -10.28 0.82
C TYR A 121 -9.17 -9.14 -0.14
N PRO A 122 -9.85 -9.42 -1.27
CA PRO A 122 -10.45 -8.37 -2.06
C PRO A 122 -11.59 -7.73 -1.26
N ILE A 123 -11.70 -6.40 -1.34
CA ILE A 123 -12.81 -5.63 -0.78
C ILE A 123 -13.32 -4.65 -1.86
N PRO A 124 -14.57 -4.17 -1.77
CA PRO A 124 -15.05 -3.13 -2.68
C PRO A 124 -14.07 -1.94 -2.69
N VAL A 125 -13.75 -1.44 -3.89
CA VAL A 125 -12.76 -0.37 -4.03
C VAL A 125 -13.21 0.92 -3.34
N GLU A 126 -14.52 1.16 -3.25
CA GLU A 126 -15.06 2.34 -2.58
C GLU A 126 -14.89 2.27 -1.06
N ASP A 127 -15.12 1.09 -0.47
CA ASP A 127 -14.81 0.85 0.95
C ASP A 127 -13.30 1.04 1.20
N ALA A 128 -12.44 0.52 0.31
CA ALA A 128 -11.00 0.70 0.45
C ALA A 128 -10.60 2.19 0.42
N ARG A 129 -11.17 2.98 -0.50
CA ARG A 129 -10.93 4.43 -0.60
C ARG A 129 -11.43 5.16 0.65
N GLU A 130 -12.60 4.82 1.16
CA GLU A 130 -13.14 5.40 2.40
C GLU A 130 -12.21 5.10 3.59
N LEU A 131 -11.80 3.85 3.76
CA LEU A 131 -10.89 3.44 4.84
C LEU A 131 -9.54 4.17 4.78
N LEU A 132 -8.96 4.30 3.58
CA LEU A 132 -7.72 5.04 3.37
C LEU A 132 -7.84 6.52 3.82
N ASN A 133 -8.96 7.16 3.51
CA ASN A 133 -9.16 8.58 3.78
C ASN A 133 -9.57 8.88 5.24
N THR A 134 -10.22 7.93 5.91
CA THR A 134 -10.88 8.19 7.20
C THR A 134 -10.23 7.49 8.39
N LEU A 135 -9.66 6.30 8.20
CA LEU A 135 -9.19 5.45 9.31
C LEU A 135 -7.71 5.08 9.23
N CYS A 136 -7.09 5.12 8.05
CA CYS A 136 -5.67 4.82 7.93
C CYS A 136 -4.79 5.91 8.53
N VAL A 137 -3.68 5.48 9.14
CA VAL A 137 -2.63 6.38 9.62
C VAL A 137 -2.02 7.13 8.43
N GLN A 138 -1.89 8.45 8.59
CA GLN A 138 -1.32 9.35 7.60
C GLN A 138 0.20 9.54 7.80
N PRO A 139 0.95 9.90 6.74
CA PRO A 139 0.51 10.01 5.35
C PRO A 139 0.27 8.64 4.70
N LEU A 140 -0.49 8.62 3.61
CA LEU A 140 -0.60 7.41 2.77
C LEU A 140 0.68 7.20 1.94
N ILE A 141 0.87 5.96 1.49
CA ILE A 141 1.86 5.65 0.46
C ILE A 141 1.14 5.62 -0.89
N GLU A 142 1.49 6.56 -1.75
CA GLU A 142 0.95 6.70 -3.10
C GLU A 142 2.06 6.52 -4.13
N LYS A 143 1.77 5.80 -5.21
CA LYS A 143 2.74 5.53 -6.29
C LYS A 143 2.06 5.14 -7.59
N VAL A 144 2.77 5.30 -8.70
CA VAL A 144 2.42 4.65 -9.97
C VAL A 144 3.34 3.44 -10.14
N ARG A 145 2.76 2.24 -10.24
CA ARG A 145 3.50 0.99 -10.49
C ARG A 145 3.44 0.62 -11.96
N TYR A 146 4.60 0.46 -12.57
CA TYR A 146 4.79 -0.02 -13.93
C TYR A 146 5.31 -1.45 -13.90
N ARG A 147 4.74 -2.33 -14.72
CA ARG A 147 5.22 -3.70 -14.89
C ARG A 147 5.91 -3.84 -16.23
N ILE A 148 7.22 -4.04 -16.20
CA ILE A 148 8.05 -4.14 -17.39
C ILE A 148 8.61 -5.55 -17.46
N PRO A 149 8.35 -6.32 -18.53
CA PRO A 149 9.01 -7.60 -18.73
C PRO A 149 10.53 -7.44 -18.68
N ALA A 150 11.21 -8.26 -17.89
CA ALA A 150 12.65 -8.37 -17.96
C ALA A 150 13.06 -9.07 -19.25
N LYS A 151 14.36 -9.06 -19.56
CA LYS A 151 14.88 -9.74 -20.75
C LYS A 151 14.77 -11.26 -20.61
N GLU A 152 14.94 -11.76 -19.40
CA GLU A 152 14.76 -13.15 -19.04
C GLU A 152 13.27 -13.52 -19.08
N ALA A 153 12.97 -14.65 -19.71
CA ALA A 153 11.60 -15.11 -19.85
C ALA A 153 10.94 -15.36 -18.49
N GLY A 154 9.78 -14.74 -18.27
CA GLY A 154 8.96 -14.94 -17.07
C GLY A 154 9.31 -14.03 -15.89
N LEU A 155 10.37 -13.23 -15.98
CA LEU A 155 10.70 -12.24 -14.95
C LEU A 155 10.08 -10.87 -15.30
N VAL A 156 9.66 -10.13 -14.27
CA VAL A 156 9.02 -8.82 -14.41
C VAL A 156 9.62 -7.85 -13.42
N TRP A 157 9.98 -6.66 -13.91
CA TRP A 157 10.30 -5.51 -13.09
C TRP A 157 9.02 -4.79 -12.68
N GLU A 158 8.84 -4.59 -11.37
CA GLU A 158 7.87 -3.66 -10.83
C GLU A 158 8.57 -2.35 -10.48
N ILE A 159 8.39 -1.33 -11.32
CA ILE A 159 8.97 0.00 -11.13
C ILE A 159 7.93 0.90 -10.48
N ASP A 160 8.24 1.40 -9.30
CA ASP A 160 7.39 2.29 -8.50
C ASP A 160 7.89 3.72 -8.55
N GLU A 161 7.12 4.60 -9.16
CA GLU A 161 7.31 6.05 -9.04
C GLU A 161 6.44 6.57 -7.89
N PHE A 162 7.08 6.90 -6.76
CA PHE A 162 6.37 7.36 -5.57
C PHE A 162 5.87 8.79 -5.71
N LEU A 163 4.67 9.04 -5.18
CA LEU A 163 3.98 10.32 -5.21
C LEU A 163 3.93 10.94 -3.80
N GLY A 164 3.43 12.17 -3.73
CA GLY A 164 3.19 12.89 -2.48
C GLY A 164 4.47 13.01 -1.64
N ASP A 165 4.36 12.63 -0.36
CA ASP A 165 5.44 12.77 0.61
C ASP A 165 6.68 11.89 0.33
N ASN A 166 6.54 10.88 -0.52
CA ASN A 166 7.64 10.02 -0.93
C ASN A 166 8.22 10.37 -2.30
N ALA A 167 7.66 11.35 -3.01
CA ALA A 167 8.30 11.89 -4.20
C ALA A 167 9.65 12.56 -3.83
N PRO A 168 10.67 12.50 -4.72
CA PRO A 168 10.68 11.92 -6.05
C PRO A 168 11.24 10.48 -6.10
N LEU A 169 11.07 9.68 -5.04
CA LEU A 169 11.65 8.34 -4.96
C LEU A 169 11.15 7.43 -6.09
N ILE A 170 12.08 6.72 -6.73
CA ILE A 170 11.76 5.63 -7.66
C ILE A 170 12.49 4.37 -7.23
N LEU A 171 11.74 3.28 -7.08
CA LEU A 171 12.27 1.96 -6.76
C LEU A 171 11.90 0.96 -7.84
N ALA A 172 12.77 -0.01 -8.08
CA ALA A 172 12.47 -1.18 -8.89
C ALA A 172 12.60 -2.44 -8.06
N GLU A 173 11.57 -3.28 -8.09
CA GLU A 173 11.52 -4.61 -7.47
C GLU A 173 11.52 -5.67 -8.58
N ILE A 174 12.22 -6.77 -8.37
CA ILE A 174 12.12 -7.98 -9.20
C ILE A 174 11.96 -9.19 -8.30
N GLU A 175 10.95 -10.00 -8.59
CA GLU A 175 10.71 -11.26 -7.90
C GLU A 175 11.46 -12.38 -8.63
N LEU A 176 12.25 -13.14 -7.87
CA LEU A 176 13.10 -14.19 -8.39
C LEU A 176 12.67 -15.56 -7.85
N PRO A 177 12.64 -16.61 -8.70
CA PRO A 177 12.39 -17.98 -8.25
C PRO A 177 13.39 -18.44 -7.18
N THR A 178 14.65 -18.04 -7.29
CA THR A 178 15.70 -18.31 -6.30
C THR A 178 16.63 -17.09 -6.13
N PRO A 179 17.31 -16.95 -4.98
CA PRO A 179 18.28 -15.87 -4.76
C PRO A 179 19.40 -15.81 -5.81
N GLU A 180 19.78 -16.97 -6.38
CA GLU A 180 20.85 -17.11 -7.35
C GLU A 180 20.38 -16.91 -8.80
N THR A 181 19.09 -16.64 -9.01
CA THR A 181 18.55 -16.40 -10.35
C THR A 181 19.23 -15.18 -10.96
N ALA A 182 19.95 -15.39 -12.06
CA ALA A 182 20.58 -14.32 -12.81
C ALA A 182 19.55 -13.51 -13.60
N PHE A 183 19.77 -12.21 -13.69
CA PHE A 183 19.01 -11.31 -14.54
C PHE A 183 19.93 -10.21 -15.07
N GLU A 184 19.64 -9.69 -16.27
CA GLU A 184 20.31 -8.54 -16.82
C GLU A 184 20.06 -7.33 -15.93
N ARG A 185 21.11 -6.54 -15.67
CA ARG A 185 21.00 -5.28 -14.93
C ARG A 185 20.83 -4.12 -15.93
N PRO A 186 19.60 -3.63 -16.17
CA PRO A 186 19.37 -2.43 -16.95
C PRO A 186 20.23 -1.26 -16.47
N THR A 187 20.60 -0.37 -17.39
CA THR A 187 21.41 0.81 -17.07
C THR A 187 20.74 1.73 -16.05
N TRP A 188 19.41 1.80 -16.04
CA TRP A 188 18.64 2.62 -15.12
C TRP A 188 18.61 2.10 -13.67
N LEU A 189 19.05 0.87 -13.40
CA LEU A 189 19.21 0.37 -12.04
C LEU A 189 20.42 1.01 -11.37
N ALA A 190 20.20 1.52 -10.17
CA ALA A 190 21.25 2.05 -9.30
C ALA A 190 21.55 1.05 -8.17
N ASP A 191 21.76 1.55 -6.96
CA ASP A 191 22.15 0.75 -5.79
C ASP A 191 21.05 -0.22 -5.38
N GLU A 192 21.47 -1.40 -4.92
CA GLU A 192 20.58 -2.36 -4.29
C GLU A 192 20.28 -1.95 -2.85
N VAL A 193 18.98 -1.87 -2.54
CA VAL A 193 18.46 -1.48 -1.23
C VAL A 193 17.56 -2.56 -0.63
N THR A 194 17.70 -3.81 -1.10
CA THR A 194 16.92 -4.98 -0.64
C THR A 194 16.90 -5.13 0.87
N LEU A 195 18.02 -4.86 1.55
CA LEU A 195 18.15 -5.01 3.00
C LEU A 195 18.03 -3.68 3.78
N ASP A 196 17.83 -2.56 3.10
CA ASP A 196 17.70 -1.26 3.74
C ASP A 196 16.23 -1.02 4.10
N GLU A 197 15.90 -1.24 5.38
CA GLU A 197 14.55 -1.14 5.91
C GLU A 197 13.91 0.23 5.72
N ARG A 198 14.71 1.29 5.53
CA ARG A 198 14.19 2.65 5.29
C ARG A 198 13.34 2.69 4.01
N TYR A 199 13.65 1.87 3.01
CA TYR A 199 12.91 1.78 1.74
C TYR A 199 11.72 0.82 1.78
N TYR A 200 11.35 0.31 2.96
CA TYR A 200 10.15 -0.51 3.10
C TYR A 200 8.91 0.39 3.22
N ASN A 201 7.78 -0.03 2.66
CA ASN A 201 6.54 0.78 2.67
C ASN A 201 6.12 1.24 4.08
N SER A 202 6.29 0.40 5.10
CA SER A 202 5.98 0.76 6.49
C SER A 202 6.94 1.82 7.04
N ALA A 203 8.20 1.80 6.64
CA ALA A 203 9.19 2.79 7.05
C ALA A 203 8.96 4.12 6.30
N LEU A 204 8.72 4.07 4.99
CA LEU A 204 8.34 5.23 4.17
C LEU A 204 7.04 5.88 4.66
N GLN A 205 6.13 5.12 5.27
CA GLN A 205 4.90 5.69 5.83
C GLN A 205 5.20 6.47 7.11
N LYS A 206 6.05 5.91 7.99
CA LYS A 206 6.43 6.51 9.27
C LYS A 206 7.38 7.71 9.12
N ARG A 207 8.34 7.60 8.20
CA ARG A 207 9.33 8.65 7.89
C ARG A 207 9.44 8.78 6.37
N PRO A 208 8.59 9.62 5.75
CA PRO A 208 8.57 9.77 4.30
C PRO A 208 9.89 10.25 3.70
N TYR A 209 10.14 9.86 2.45
CA TYR A 209 11.41 10.12 1.76
C TYR A 209 11.80 11.60 1.75
N ARG A 210 10.83 12.53 1.61
CA ARG A 210 11.10 13.97 1.57
C ARG A 210 11.84 14.54 2.78
N VAL A 211 11.81 13.86 3.94
CA VAL A 211 12.46 14.33 5.18
C VAL A 211 13.82 13.67 5.44
N TRP A 212 14.34 12.84 4.54
CA TRP A 212 15.54 12.05 4.84
C TRP A 212 16.84 12.85 4.90
N GLY A 213 16.88 14.05 4.32
CA GLY A 213 18.05 14.94 4.32
C GLY A 213 17.92 16.16 5.24
N THR A 214 16.89 16.24 6.09
CA THR A 214 16.63 17.43 6.94
C THR A 214 17.19 17.31 8.36
N GLU A 215 18.11 16.39 8.61
CA GLU A 215 18.85 16.36 9.87
C GLU A 215 19.91 17.47 9.86
N THR A 216 19.53 18.66 10.31
CA THR A 216 20.50 19.57 10.90
C THR A 216 20.90 18.98 12.25
N ASP A 217 22.17 18.60 12.31
CA ASP A 217 22.94 18.27 13.51
C ASP A 217 22.70 19.29 14.63
N ASP A 218 21.87 18.93 15.61
CA ASP A 218 21.59 19.73 16.82
C ASP A 218 22.64 19.44 17.93
N SER A 219 23.84 18.99 17.54
CA SER A 219 24.98 18.77 18.45
C SER A 219 26.24 19.56 18.04
N ARG A 220 26.17 20.89 18.17
CA ARG A 220 27.36 21.77 18.28
C ARG A 220 27.25 22.74 19.44
#